data_AF-A0A9E5MTT0-F1
#
_entry.id   AF-A0A9E5MTT0-F1
#
_cell.length_a   1.000
_cell.length_b   1.000
_cell.length_c   1.000
_cell.angle_alpha   90.00
_cell.angle_beta   90.00
_cell.angle_gamma   90.00
#
_symmetry.space_group_name_H-M   'P 1'
#
loop_
_entity.id
_entity.type
_entity.pdbx_description
1 polymer ?
#
loop_
_entity_poly.entity_id
_entity_poly.type
_entity_poly.pdbx_seq_one_letter_code
_entity_poly.pdbx_strand_id
1 'polypeptide(L)'
;SFPMALLLVGGVMLLLVAGNLAQVGIWGLLFILLGEFQQVGEAMYHSAVNFATLGYGDIVMSDAHKMLGPLQAINGILMIGVSTAVLMAAVQDVIRKTAAGERG
;
A
#
# COMPACT_ATOMS: atom_id res chain seq x y z
N SER A 1 -12.59 23.58 -11.47
CA SER A 1 -13.04 22.96 -12.74
C SER A 1 -12.90 21.44 -12.62
N PHE A 2 -13.79 20.68 -13.26
CA PHE A 2 -13.81 19.21 -13.22
C PHE A 2 -12.46 18.52 -13.58
N PRO A 3 -11.66 19.00 -14.54
CA PRO A 3 -10.36 18.40 -14.85
C PRO A 3 -9.34 18.52 -13.70
N MET A 4 -9.34 19.63 -12.96
CA MET A 4 -8.43 19.84 -11.83
C MET A 4 -8.78 18.91 -10.66
N ALA A 5 -10.07 18.70 -10.41
CA ALA A 5 -10.57 17.74 -9.44
C ALA A 5 -10.07 16.32 -9.74
N LEU A 6 -10.17 15.89 -11.00
CA LEU A 6 -9.70 14.58 -11.45
C LEU A 6 -8.19 14.43 -11.29
N LEU A 7 -7.40 15.47 -11.64
CA LEU A 7 -5.94 15.46 -11.48
C LEU A 7 -5.53 15.36 -10.01
N LEU A 8 -6.21 16.07 -9.11
CA LEU A 8 -5.90 16.01 -7.68
C LEU A 8 -6.18 14.63 -7.08
N VAL A 9 -7.37 14.08 -7.32
CA VAL A 9 -7.72 12.74 -6.83
C VAL A 9 -6.81 11.68 -7.45
N GLY A 10 -6.57 11.75 -8.76
CA GLY A 10 -5.66 10.85 -9.46
C GLY A 10 -4.22 10.92 -8.94
N GLY A 11 -3.71 12.12 -8.65
CA GLY A 11 -2.40 12.32 -8.05
C GLY A 11 -2.28 11.70 -6.65
N VAL A 12 -3.31 11.88 -5.81
CA VAL A 12 -3.38 11.23 -4.49
C VAL A 12 -3.39 9.71 -4.64
N MET A 13 -4.20 9.16 -5.54
CA MET A 13 -4.24 7.71 -5.79
C MET A 13 -2.88 7.17 -6.23
N LEU A 14 -2.20 7.83 -7.17
CA LEU A 14 -0.87 7.41 -7.62
C LEU A 14 0.15 7.44 -6.50
N LEU A 15 0.12 8.47 -5.65
CA LEU A 15 1.01 8.58 -4.50
C LEU A 15 0.76 7.46 -3.49
N LEU A 16 -0.50 7.14 -3.21
CA LEU A 16 -0.86 6.03 -2.32
C LEU A 16 -0.39 4.69 -2.88
N VAL A 17 -0.61 4.42 -4.17
CA VAL A 17 -0.13 3.19 -4.83
C VAL A 17 1.40 3.09 -4.77
N ALA A 18 2.11 4.17 -5.13
CA ALA A 18 3.56 4.22 -5.08
C ALA A 18 4.09 3.99 -3.64
N GLY A 19 3.44 4.57 -2.64
CA GLY A 19 3.77 4.38 -1.23
C GLY A 19 3.61 2.93 -0.77
N ASN A 20 2.49 2.28 -1.12
CA ASN A 20 2.27 0.86 -0.80
C ASN A 20 3.30 -0.04 -1.52
N LEU A 21 3.60 0.22 -2.79
CA LEU A 21 4.63 -0.52 -3.53
C LEU A 21 6.02 -0.33 -2.92
N ALA A 22 6.35 0.88 -2.47
CA ALA A 22 7.60 1.15 -1.77
C ALA A 22 7.69 0.35 -0.46
N GLN A 23 6.60 0.26 0.32
CA GLN A 23 6.56 -0.56 1.53
C GLN A 23 6.72 -2.05 1.23
N VAL A 24 6.09 -2.57 0.18
CA VAL A 24 6.33 -3.94 -0.30
C VAL A 24 7.82 -4.15 -0.64
N GLY A 25 8.44 -3.17 -1.31
CA GLY A 25 9.87 -3.18 -1.60
C GLY A 25 10.75 -3.20 -0.36
N ILE A 26 10.42 -2.37 0.64
CA ILE A 26 11.15 -2.29 1.92
C ILE A 26 11.09 -3.62 2.66
N TRP A 27 9.91 -4.26 2.72
CA TRP A 27 9.77 -5.58 3.33
C TRP A 27 10.53 -6.67 2.57
N GLY A 28 10.46 -6.67 1.24
CA GLY A 28 11.22 -7.62 0.42
C GLY A 28 12.72 -7.48 0.64
N LEU A 29 13.23 -6.24 0.70
CA LEU A 29 14.63 -5.96 1.02
C LEU A 29 14.99 -6.40 2.45
N LEU A 30 14.11 -6.16 3.43
CA LEU A 30 14.31 -6.62 4.81
C LEU A 30 14.51 -8.15 4.85
N PHE A 31 13.72 -8.91 4.10
CA PHE A 31 13.86 -10.37 4.07
C PHE A 31 15.18 -10.83 3.46
N ILE A 32 15.69 -10.14 2.43
CA ILE A 32 17.03 -10.39 1.88
C ILE A 32 18.12 -10.07 2.92
N LEU A 33 18.00 -8.94 3.62
CA LEU A 33 18.98 -8.52 4.63
C LEU A 33 19.03 -9.46 5.84
N LEU A 34 17.89 -10.05 6.21
CA LEU A 34 17.81 -11.08 7.25
C LEU A 34 18.28 -12.46 6.78
N GLY A 35 18.63 -12.61 5.49
CA GLY A 35 19.07 -13.88 4.91
C GLY A 35 17.96 -14.91 4.74
N GLU A 36 16.69 -14.49 4.85
CA GLU A 36 15.52 -15.37 4.75
C GLU A 36 15.34 -15.91 3.34
N PHE A 37 15.56 -15.06 2.34
CA PHE A 37 15.52 -15.45 0.93
C PHE A 37 16.86 -15.16 0.25
N GLN A 38 17.26 -16.05 -0.65
CA GLN A 38 18.48 -15.88 -1.47
C GLN A 38 18.20 -15.10 -2.77
N GLN A 39 16.96 -15.16 -3.26
CA GLN A 39 16.54 -14.54 -4.51
C GLN A 39 15.65 -13.33 -4.26
N VAL A 40 16.01 -12.18 -4.87
CA VAL A 40 15.23 -10.93 -4.75
C VAL A 40 13.80 -11.10 -5.26
N GLY A 41 13.61 -11.87 -6.35
CA GLY A 41 12.28 -12.11 -6.92
C GLY A 41 11.33 -12.81 -5.94
N GLU A 42 11.83 -13.83 -5.25
CA GLU A 42 11.06 -14.59 -4.26
C GLU A 42 10.73 -13.75 -3.02
N ALA A 43 11.70 -12.98 -2.52
CA ALA A 43 11.48 -12.06 -1.40
C ALA A 43 10.44 -10.98 -1.71
N MET A 44 10.50 -10.39 -2.92
CA MET A 44 9.55 -9.37 -3.36
C MET A 44 8.16 -9.97 -3.60
N TYR A 45 8.09 -11.18 -4.17
CA TYR A 45 6.83 -11.89 -4.36
C TYR A 45 6.16 -12.23 -3.03
N HIS A 46 6.89 -12.86 -2.10
CA HIS A 46 6.39 -13.17 -0.75
C HIS A 46 5.93 -11.89 -0.04
N SER A 47 6.74 -10.83 -0.12
CA SER A 47 6.39 -9.52 0.43
C SER A 47 5.08 -8.98 -0.16
N ALA A 48 4.91 -9.02 -1.47
CA ALA A 48 3.70 -8.51 -2.14
C ALA A 48 2.46 -9.32 -1.75
N VAL A 49 2.55 -10.66 -1.79
CA VAL A 49 1.45 -11.58 -1.41
C VAL A 49 1.02 -11.35 0.02
N ASN A 50 1.99 -11.23 0.93
CA ASN A 50 1.71 -11.13 2.35
C ASN A 50 1.26 -9.72 2.76
N PHE A 51 1.86 -8.66 2.21
CA PHE A 51 1.40 -7.29 2.40
C PHE A 51 -0.01 -7.07 1.83
N ALA A 52 -0.34 -7.68 0.68
CA ALA A 52 -1.69 -7.66 0.13
C ALA A 52 -2.67 -8.57 0.90
N THR A 53 -2.22 -9.23 1.98
CA THR A 53 -3.01 -10.14 2.82
C THR A 53 -3.55 -11.39 2.10
N LEU A 54 -2.97 -11.72 0.93
CA LEU A 54 -3.39 -12.87 0.13
C LEU A 54 -2.95 -14.18 0.78
N GLY A 55 -1.71 -14.20 1.30
CA GLY A 55 -1.20 -15.31 2.09
C GLY A 55 -1.32 -16.68 1.42
N TYR A 56 -0.94 -16.79 0.13
CA TYR A 56 -1.07 -18.03 -0.65
C TYR A 56 -0.42 -19.25 0.00
N GLY A 57 0.60 -19.04 0.84
CA GLY A 57 1.22 -20.10 1.64
C GLY A 57 2.11 -21.04 0.84
N ASP A 58 2.39 -20.69 -0.41
CA ASP A 58 3.35 -21.36 -1.29
C ASP A 58 4.80 -21.10 -0.85
N ILE A 59 5.05 -19.93 -0.27
CA ILE A 59 6.32 -19.58 0.38
C ILE A 59 6.05 -19.32 1.86
N VAL A 60 6.80 -20.00 2.72
CA VAL A 60 6.69 -19.89 4.18
C VAL A 60 8.05 -19.55 4.76
N MET A 61 8.09 -18.58 5.67
CA MET A 61 9.32 -18.17 6.35
C MET A 61 9.77 -19.23 7.37
N SER A 62 11.07 -19.23 7.65
CA SER A 62 11.72 -20.00 8.71
C SER A 62 11.14 -19.70 10.09
N ASP A 63 11.30 -20.65 11.03
CA ASP A 63 10.78 -20.49 12.39
C ASP A 63 11.32 -19.25 13.12
N ALA A 64 12.53 -18.79 12.77
CA ALA A 64 13.13 -17.59 13.34
C ALA A 64 12.42 -16.31 12.88
N HIS A 65 11.89 -16.28 11.65
CA HIS A 65 11.32 -15.09 11.03
C HIS A 65 9.81 -15.18 10.78
N LYS A 66 9.15 -16.31 11.07
CA LYS A 66 7.71 -16.53 10.79
C LYS A 66 6.76 -15.49 11.37
N MET A 67 7.14 -14.78 12.45
CA MET A 67 6.32 -13.70 13.01
C MET A 67 6.30 -12.44 12.12
N LEU A 68 7.30 -12.25 11.27
CA LEU A 68 7.34 -11.13 10.33
C LEU A 68 6.22 -11.21 9.29
N GLY A 69 5.80 -12.42 8.92
CA GLY A 69 4.66 -12.65 8.02
C GLY A 69 3.38 -11.97 8.53
N PRO A 70 2.80 -12.42 9.65
CA PRO A 70 1.62 -11.79 10.24
C PRO A 70 1.77 -10.28 10.50
N LEU A 71 2.95 -9.82 10.94
CA LEU A 71 3.22 -8.40 11.16
C LEU A 71 3.14 -7.58 9.86
N GLN A 72 3.72 -8.09 8.78
CA GLN A 72 3.64 -7.45 7.48
C GLN A 72 2.20 -7.43 6.95
N ALA A 73 1.42 -8.50 7.15
CA ALA A 73 0.01 -8.53 6.75
C ALA A 73 -0.83 -7.49 7.53
N ILE A 74 -0.59 -7.35 8.84
CA ILE A 74 -1.21 -6.30 9.67
C ILE A 74 -0.82 -4.91 9.15
N ASN A 75 0.46 -4.70 8.82
CA ASN A 75 0.90 -3.44 8.24
C ASN A 75 0.19 -3.15 6.90
N GLY A 76 0.06 -4.15 6.03
CA GLY A 76 -0.64 -4.04 4.76
C GLY A 76 -2.11 -3.62 4.92
N ILE A 77 -2.86 -4.29 5.80
CA ILE A 77 -4.28 -3.95 6.00
C ILE A 77 -4.46 -2.55 6.63
N LEU A 78 -3.56 -2.13 7.52
CA LEU A 78 -3.54 -0.77 8.05
C LEU A 78 -3.34 0.26 6.93
N MET A 79 -2.41 0.01 6.00
CA MET A 79 -2.10 0.92 4.91
C MET A 79 -3.21 0.98 3.86
N ILE A 80 -3.92 -0.13 3.61
CA ILE A 80 -5.15 -0.13 2.82
C ILE A 80 -6.21 0.76 3.50
N GLY A 81 -6.41 0.62 4.81
CA GLY A 81 -7.35 1.45 5.58
C GLY A 81 -7.02 2.95 5.51
N VAL A 82 -5.76 3.31 5.71
CA VAL A 82 -5.28 4.69 5.58
C VAL A 82 -5.47 5.21 4.15
N SER A 83 -5.14 4.41 3.14
CA SER A 83 -5.28 4.79 1.73
C SER A 83 -6.74 5.09 1.38
N THR A 84 -7.69 4.25 1.83
CA THR A 84 -9.12 4.50 1.64
C THR A 84 -9.57 5.77 2.35
N ALA A 85 -9.14 6.01 3.59
CA ALA A 85 -9.50 7.20 4.34
C ALA A 85 -8.97 8.49 3.66
N VAL A 86 -7.73 8.49 3.21
CA VAL A 86 -7.11 9.62 2.50
C VAL A 86 -7.81 9.88 1.17
N LEU A 87 -8.11 8.84 0.40
CA LEU A 87 -8.81 8.97 -0.87
C LEU A 87 -10.23 9.55 -0.68
N MET A 88 -10.96 9.05 0.32
CA MET A 88 -12.28 9.59 0.68
C MET A 88 -12.19 11.06 1.08
N ALA A 89 -11.20 11.44 1.90
CA ALA A 89 -10.99 12.82 2.29
C ALA A 89 -10.70 13.73 1.08
N ALA A 90 -9.87 13.27 0.14
CA ALA A 90 -9.54 14.01 -1.09
C ALA A 90 -10.78 14.22 -1.98
N VAL A 91 -11.59 13.16 -2.18
CA VAL A 91 -12.84 13.25 -2.95
C VAL A 91 -13.83 14.21 -2.28
N GLN A 92 -14.00 14.13 -0.96
CA GLN A 92 -14.90 15.03 -0.23
C GLN A 92 -14.45 16.50 -0.29
N ASP A 93 -13.14 16.76 -0.19
CA ASP A 93 -12.58 18.11 -0.33
C ASP A 93 -12.87 18.70 -1.71
N VAL A 94 -12.67 17.90 -2.76
CA VAL A 94 -13.00 18.26 -4.14
C VAL A 94 -14.49 18.60 -4.30
N ILE A 95 -15.38 17.74 -3.80
CA ILE A 95 -16.84 17.95 -3.90
C ILE A 95 -17.25 19.25 -3.19
N ARG A 96 -16.72 19.52 -1.99
CA ARG A 96 -16.98 20.75 -1.24
C ARG A 96 -16.53 21.99 -2.00
N LYS A 97 -15.33 21.95 -2.60
CA LYS A 97 -14.79 23.07 -3.39
C LYS A 97 -15.59 23.35 -4.66
N THR A 98 -16.06 22.32 -5.35
CA THR A 98 -16.96 22.50 -6.52
C THR A 98 -18.32 23.07 -6.12
N ALA A 99 -18.94 22.58 -5.04
CA ALA A 99 -20.24 23.08 -4.58
C ALA A 99 -20.19 24.53 -4.06
N ALA A 100 -19.05 24.96 -3.50
CA ALA A 100 -18.85 26.35 -3.07
C ALA A 100 -18.64 27.29 -4.26
N GLY A 101 -18.00 26.83 -5.34
CA GLY A 101 -17.76 27.62 -6.55
C GLY A 101 -18.98 27.83 -7.43
N GLU A 102 -20.05 27.04 -7.26
CA GLU A 102 -21.33 27.21 -7.98
C GLU A 102 -22.29 28.20 -7.29
N ARG A 103 -21.96 28.69 -6.09
CA ARG A 103 -22.81 29.58 -5.28
C ARG A 103 -22.37 31.05 -5.28
N GLY A 104 -21.30 31.42 -5.97
CA GLY A 104 -20.78 32.79 -6.09
C GLY A 104 -20.71 33.22 -7.54
#